data_AF-A0A7Z9M3C1-F1
#
_entry.id   AF-A0A7Z9M3C1-F1
#
_cell.length_a   1.000
_cell.length_b   1.000
_cell.length_c   1.000
_cell.angle_alpha   90.00
_cell.angle_beta   90.00
_cell.angle_gamma   90.00
#
_symmetry.space_group_name_H-M   'P 1'
#
loop_
_entity.id
_entity.type
_entity.pdbx_description
1 polymer ?
#
loop_
_entity_poly.entity_id
_entity_poly.type
_entity_poly.pdbx_seq_one_letter_code
_entity_poly.pdbx_strand_id
1 'polypeptide(L)'
;MRVILGKILGQEAFPEDTLFNVNLPGVPPDEVRGVKVTSLGRRRYSDAITRANDPSGREYFWIGGGAVSWRGPEDSDFQAVQDGYVSVTPLHLDLTNYKLLEEIRAWELAL
;
A
#
# COMPACT_ATOMS: atom_id res chain seq x y z
N MET A 1 -2.51 -12.07 14.85
CA MET A 1 -1.92 -10.72 15.06
C MET A 1 -0.87 -10.67 16.18
N ARG A 2 -1.19 -11.03 17.45
CA ARG A 2 -0.26 -10.91 18.59
C ARG A 2 1.13 -11.53 18.36
N VAL A 3 1.20 -12.70 17.75
CA VAL A 3 2.47 -13.39 17.42
C VAL A 3 3.32 -12.58 16.44
N ILE A 4 2.70 -11.98 15.41
CA ILE A 4 3.40 -11.19 14.39
C ILE A 4 3.98 -9.94 15.04
N LEU A 5 3.17 -9.21 15.80
CA LEU A 5 3.62 -8.02 16.54
C LEU A 5 4.74 -8.36 17.51
N GLY A 6 4.65 -9.47 18.25
CA GLY A 6 5.70 -9.91 19.15
C GLY A 6 7.03 -10.18 18.43
N LYS A 7 6.99 -10.76 17.22
CA LYS A 7 8.19 -10.98 16.41
C LYS A 7 8.80 -9.67 15.89
N ILE A 8 7.96 -8.72 15.46
CA ILE A 8 8.41 -7.40 14.99
C ILE A 8 9.00 -6.61 16.16
N LEU A 9 8.27 -6.47 17.26
CA LEU A 9 8.72 -5.71 18.43
C LEU A 9 9.89 -6.37 19.17
N GLY A 10 10.16 -7.65 18.91
CA GLY A 10 11.32 -8.36 19.45
C GLY A 10 12.61 -8.18 18.66
N GLN A 11 12.61 -7.42 17.56
CA GLN A 11 13.84 -7.06 16.84
C GLN A 11 14.59 -5.94 17.57
N GLU A 12 15.92 -5.93 17.48
CA GLU A 12 16.76 -4.96 18.20
C GLU A 12 16.61 -3.53 17.68
N ALA A 13 16.50 -3.36 16.36
CA ALA A 13 16.35 -2.07 15.72
C ALA A 13 15.77 -2.19 14.30
N PHE A 14 15.23 -1.08 13.82
CA PHE A 14 14.85 -0.87 12.42
C PHE A 14 15.55 0.39 11.91
N PRO A 15 15.73 0.55 10.59
CA PRO A 15 16.07 1.84 10.03
C PRO A 15 15.12 2.92 10.55
N GLU A 16 15.63 4.11 10.81
CA GLU A 16 14.79 5.26 11.15
C GLU A 16 13.70 5.46 10.08
N ASP A 17 12.58 6.03 10.49
CA ASP A 17 11.47 6.30 9.58
C ASP A 17 10.91 5.05 8.87
N THR A 18 10.91 3.90 9.54
CA THR A 18 10.28 2.66 9.07
C THR A 18 8.85 2.50 9.60
N LEU A 19 7.92 2.19 8.70
CA LEU A 19 6.53 1.82 9.00
C LEU A 19 6.26 0.38 8.55
N PHE A 20 5.62 -0.44 9.37
CA PHE A 20 5.11 -1.74 8.93
C PHE A 20 3.63 -1.66 8.57
N ASN A 21 3.31 -1.92 7.30
CA ASN A 21 1.93 -2.13 6.85
C ASN A 21 1.58 -3.62 6.98
N VAL A 22 0.42 -3.93 7.56
CA VAL A 22 -0.04 -5.31 7.77
C VAL A 22 -1.47 -5.48 7.27
N ASN A 23 -1.68 -6.43 6.35
CA ASN A 23 -3.01 -6.75 5.83
C ASN A 23 -3.41 -8.18 6.20
N LEU A 24 -4.66 -8.36 6.64
CA LEU A 24 -5.23 -9.66 6.96
C LEU A 24 -6.12 -10.14 5.80
N PRO A 25 -6.04 -11.43 5.42
CA PRO A 25 -6.95 -11.99 4.44
C PRO A 25 -8.37 -12.08 5.01
N GLY A 26 -9.37 -11.94 4.14
CA GLY A 26 -10.80 -12.01 4.49
C GLY A 26 -11.31 -13.44 4.70
N VAL A 27 -10.51 -14.29 5.36
CA VAL A 27 -10.82 -15.70 5.66
C VAL A 27 -10.83 -15.93 7.18
N PRO A 28 -11.50 -17.00 7.67
CA PRO A 28 -11.43 -17.40 9.07
C PRO A 28 -9.98 -17.58 9.58
N PRO A 29 -9.69 -17.30 10.86
CA PRO A 29 -8.33 -17.37 11.40
C PRO A 29 -7.63 -18.73 11.22
N ASP A 30 -8.37 -19.82 11.22
CA ASP A 30 -7.93 -21.20 11.00
C ASP A 30 -7.65 -21.55 9.54
N GLU A 31 -8.15 -20.74 8.60
CA GLU A 31 -7.88 -20.86 7.16
C GLU A 31 -6.71 -19.98 6.69
N VAL A 32 -6.15 -19.14 7.58
CA VAL A 32 -4.99 -18.31 7.27
C VAL A 32 -3.77 -19.21 7.00
N ARG A 33 -3.25 -19.16 5.78
CA ARG A 33 -2.19 -20.06 5.30
C ARG A 33 -0.80 -19.74 5.85
N GLY A 34 -0.64 -18.56 6.45
CA GLY A 34 0.62 -18.11 7.03
C GLY A 34 0.84 -16.61 6.87
N VAL A 35 2.12 -16.22 6.92
CA VAL A 35 2.56 -14.82 6.78
C VAL A 35 3.56 -14.73 5.64
N LYS A 36 3.43 -13.73 4.78
CA LYS A 36 4.41 -13.37 3.74
C LYS A 36 4.93 -11.95 3.99
N VAL A 37 6.25 -11.79 3.86
CA VAL A 37 6.83 -10.46 3.69
C VAL A 37 6.60 -10.06 2.24
N THR A 38 6.08 -8.86 2.02
CA THR A 38 5.56 -8.44 0.72
C THR A 38 6.09 -7.09 0.29
N SER A 39 6.00 -6.80 -0.99
CA SER A 39 6.21 -5.48 -1.57
C SER A 39 4.88 -4.72 -1.70
N LEU A 40 4.93 -3.39 -1.79
CA LEU A 40 3.73 -2.56 -1.95
C LEU A 40 3.18 -2.68 -3.38
N GLY A 41 1.97 -3.22 -3.52
CA GLY A 41 1.23 -3.23 -4.77
C GLY A 41 0.68 -1.85 -5.15
N ARG A 42 0.26 -1.72 -6.42
CA ARG A 42 -0.38 -0.49 -6.93
C ARG A 42 -1.80 -0.78 -7.35
N ARG A 43 -2.73 -0.01 -6.77
CA ARG A 43 -4.13 0.01 -7.18
C ARG A 43 -4.36 1.08 -8.24
N ARG A 44 -5.01 0.72 -9.34
CA ARG A 44 -5.45 1.65 -10.39
C ARG A 44 -6.97 1.63 -10.45
N TYR A 45 -7.55 2.82 -10.37
CA TYR A 45 -8.97 3.04 -10.57
C TYR A 45 -9.16 3.63 -11.98
N SER A 46 -9.96 2.97 -12.81
CA SER A 46 -10.43 3.53 -14.09
C SER A 46 -11.91 3.88 -13.98
N ASP A 47 -12.33 4.97 -14.64
CA ASP A 47 -13.73 5.44 -14.68
C ASP A 47 -14.37 5.60 -13.29
N ALA A 48 -13.58 6.05 -12.32
CA ALA A 48 -13.98 6.11 -10.92
C ALA A 48 -14.61 7.45 -10.51
N ILE A 49 -15.03 8.28 -11.47
CA ILE A 49 -15.71 9.54 -11.18
C ILE A 49 -17.09 9.52 -11.83
N THR A 50 -18.12 9.52 -10.99
CA THR A 50 -19.51 9.64 -11.44
C THR A 50 -20.05 11.02 -11.08
N ARG A 51 -20.58 11.74 -12.07
CA ARG A 51 -21.27 13.03 -11.86
C ARG A 51 -22.72 12.77 -11.46
N ALA A 52 -23.22 13.49 -10.46
CA ALA A 52 -24.60 13.40 -9.99
C ALA A 52 -25.12 14.77 -9.51
N ASN A 53 -26.43 14.89 -9.32
CA ASN A 53 -27.07 16.06 -8.73
C ASN A 53 -27.71 15.70 -7.40
N ASP A 54 -27.57 16.57 -6.39
CA ASP A 54 -28.27 16.40 -5.13
C ASP A 54 -29.78 16.72 -5.30
N PRO A 55 -30.64 16.42 -4.31
CA PRO A 55 -32.07 16.72 -4.40
C PRO A 55 -32.41 18.21 -4.57
N SER A 56 -31.46 19.11 -4.27
CA SER A 56 -31.59 20.56 -4.47
C SER A 56 -31.04 21.02 -5.83
N GLY A 57 -30.61 20.10 -6.70
CA GLY A 57 -30.09 20.37 -8.03
C GLY A 57 -28.62 20.81 -8.07
N ARG A 58 -27.88 20.72 -6.95
CA ARG A 58 -26.44 21.04 -6.95
C ARG A 58 -25.64 19.87 -7.49
N GLU A 59 -24.74 20.15 -8.42
CA GLU A 59 -23.84 19.17 -8.97
C GLU A 59 -22.81 18.71 -7.93
N TYR A 60 -22.54 17.41 -7.90
CA TYR A 60 -21.49 16.82 -7.11
C TYR A 60 -20.89 15.59 -7.81
N PHE A 61 -19.73 15.15 -7.33
CA PHE A 61 -18.95 14.07 -7.94
C PHE A 61 -18.69 12.97 -6.93
N TRP A 62 -19.05 11.74 -7.29
CA TRP A 62 -18.70 10.54 -6.55
C TRP A 62 -17.39 9.98 -7.06
N ILE A 63 -16.41 9.83 -6.18
CA ILE A 63 -15.19 9.08 -6.46
C ILE A 63 -15.42 7.63 -6.01
N GLY A 64 -15.67 6.73 -6.97
CA GLY A 64 -16.00 5.33 -6.74
C GLY A 64 -16.69 4.67 -7.92
N GLY A 65 -17.01 3.37 -7.80
CA GLY A 65 -17.81 2.62 -8.79
C GLY A 65 -17.07 2.16 -10.06
N GLY A 66 -15.88 2.69 -10.32
CA GLY A 66 -15.02 2.29 -11.44
C GLY A 66 -14.37 0.91 -11.25
N ALA A 67 -13.80 0.38 -12.34
CA ALA A 67 -13.06 -0.88 -12.28
C ALA A 67 -11.74 -0.69 -11.50
N VAL A 68 -11.48 -1.62 -10.58
CA VAL A 68 -10.25 -1.66 -9.80
C VAL A 68 -9.35 -2.70 -10.42
N SER A 69 -8.17 -2.27 -10.88
CA SER A 69 -7.10 -3.19 -11.26
C SER A 69 -5.94 -3.07 -10.28
N TRP A 70 -5.30 -4.20 -10.03
CA TRP A 70 -4.09 -4.28 -9.23
C TRP A 70 -2.92 -4.58 -10.15
N ARG A 71 -1.78 -3.93 -9.90
CA ARG A 71 -0.51 -4.26 -10.54
C ARG A 71 0.58 -4.28 -9.48
N GLY A 72 1.48 -5.23 -9.60
CA GLY A 72 2.62 -5.37 -8.71
C GLY A 72 3.41 -6.60 -9.09
N PRO A 73 4.58 -6.78 -8.46
CA PRO A 73 5.30 -8.05 -8.51
C PRO A 73 4.49 -9.18 -7.88
N GLU A 74 4.91 -10.43 -8.14
CA GLU A 74 4.26 -11.63 -7.60
C GLU A 74 4.27 -11.70 -6.07
N ASP A 75 5.23 -11.02 -5.43
CA ASP A 75 5.38 -10.92 -3.97
C ASP A 75 4.62 -9.71 -3.38
N SER A 76 3.69 -9.12 -4.12
CA SER A 76 2.92 -7.96 -3.66
C SER A 76 1.92 -8.28 -2.55
N ASP A 77 1.64 -7.26 -1.75
CA ASP A 77 0.69 -7.31 -0.63
C ASP A 77 -0.72 -7.77 -1.03
N PHE A 78 -1.28 -7.22 -2.13
CA PHE A 78 -2.61 -7.60 -2.59
C PHE A 78 -2.68 -9.08 -3.01
N GLN A 79 -1.63 -9.60 -3.65
CA GLN A 79 -1.59 -10.99 -4.09
C GLN A 79 -1.53 -11.93 -2.88
N ALA A 80 -0.67 -11.63 -1.90
CA ALA A 80 -0.58 -12.41 -0.67
C ALA A 80 -1.93 -12.49 0.07
N VAL A 81 -2.65 -11.36 0.16
CA VAL A 81 -3.98 -11.29 0.79
C VAL A 81 -5.02 -12.09 0.00
N GLN A 82 -5.04 -11.98 -1.33
CA GLN A 82 -5.93 -12.78 -2.19
C GLN A 82 -5.65 -14.28 -2.07
N ASP A 83 -4.38 -14.65 -1.90
CA ASP A 83 -3.95 -16.04 -1.73
C ASP A 83 -4.22 -16.60 -0.33
N GLY A 84 -4.76 -15.81 0.62
CA GLY A 84 -5.07 -16.25 1.98
C GLY A 84 -3.90 -16.17 2.97
N TYR A 85 -2.90 -15.33 2.70
CA TYR A 85 -1.80 -15.05 3.62
C TYR A 85 -1.96 -13.68 4.30
N VAL A 86 -1.43 -13.54 5.51
CA VAL A 86 -1.17 -12.22 6.09
C VAL A 86 0.01 -11.59 5.35
N SER A 87 -0.17 -10.36 4.88
CA SER A 87 0.90 -9.56 4.26
C SER A 87 1.53 -8.65 5.31
N VAL A 88 2.87 -8.57 5.29
CA VAL A 88 3.66 -7.62 6.08
C VAL A 88 4.61 -6.90 5.13
N THR A 89 4.44 -5.59 4.96
CA THR A 89 5.26 -4.77 4.08
C THR A 89 5.98 -3.70 4.91
N PRO A 90 7.32 -3.73 5.01
CA PRO A 90 8.08 -2.60 5.53
C PRO A 90 8.06 -1.45 4.51
N LEU A 91 7.71 -0.26 4.97
CA LEU A 91 7.60 0.96 4.19
C LEU A 91 8.51 2.05 4.76
N HIS A 92 8.96 2.94 3.89
CA HIS A 92 9.62 4.18 4.30
C HIS A 92 8.56 5.25 4.65
N LEU A 93 8.81 6.02 5.71
CA LEU A 93 8.09 7.26 6.01
C LEU A 93 8.73 8.45 5.29
N ASP A 94 10.06 8.45 5.14
CA ASP A 94 10.75 9.39 4.27
C ASP A 94 10.66 8.92 2.81
N LEU A 95 10.01 9.75 1.99
CA LEU A 95 9.80 9.48 0.57
C LEU A 95 10.89 10.12 -0.31
N THR A 96 11.89 10.78 0.28
CA THR A 96 13.02 11.36 -0.45
C THR A 96 13.79 10.27 -1.17
N ASN A 97 13.78 10.30 -2.50
CA ASN A 97 14.64 9.43 -3.29
C ASN A 97 16.07 10.00 -3.27
N TYR A 98 16.82 9.70 -2.21
CA TYR A 98 18.19 10.22 -2.02
C TYR A 98 19.14 9.89 -3.17
N LYS A 99 18.93 8.77 -3.86
CA LYS A 99 19.72 8.44 -5.06
C LYS A 99 19.49 9.47 -6.17
N LEU A 100 18.22 9.73 -6.48
CA LEU A 100 17.86 10.72 -7.50
C LEU A 100 18.19 12.15 -7.05
N LEU A 101 18.12 12.44 -5.75
CA LEU A 101 18.47 13.74 -5.18
C LEU A 101 19.91 14.12 -5.56
N GLU A 102 20.87 13.20 -5.41
CA GLU A 102 22.26 13.46 -5.80
C GLU A 102 22.43 13.63 -7.32
N GLU A 103 21.67 12.88 -8.12
CA GLU A 103 21.67 13.05 -9.58
C GLU A 103 21.15 14.44 -9.99
N ILE A 104 20.07 14.90 -9.37
CA ILE A 104 19.45 16.20 -9.68
C ILE A 104 20.31 17.38 -9.19
N ARG A 105 21.09 17.23 -8.12
CA ARG A 105 22.04 18.28 -7.68
C ARG A 105 23.05 18.67 -8.75
N ALA A 106 23.38 17.75 -9.66
CA ALA A 106 24.25 18.02 -10.79
C ALA A 106 23.53 18.69 -11.96
N TRP A 107 22.21 18.77 -11.94
CA TRP A 107 21.45 19.49 -12.95
C TRP A 107 21.57 20.97 -12.56
N GLU A 108 22.20 21.79 -13.40
CA GLU A 108 22.34 23.24 -13.20
C GLU A 108 20.97 23.92 -13.31
N LEU A 109 20.08 23.65 -12.36
CA LEU A 109 18.73 24.20 -12.31
C LEU A 109 18.83 25.68 -11.96
N ALA A 110 18.76 26.53 -12.98
CA ALA A 110 18.60 27.98 -12.87
C ALA A 110 17.19 28.40 -13.30
N LEU A 111 16.76 29.58 -12.82
CA LEU A 111 15.53 30.26 -13.27
C LEU A 111 15.78 31.08 -14.54
#